data_AF-A0A843JCZ1-F1
#
_entry.id   AF-A0A843JCZ1-F1
#
_cell.length_a   1.000
_cell.length_b   1.000
_cell.length_c   1.000
_cell.angle_alpha   90.00
_cell.angle_beta   90.00
_cell.angle_gamma   90.00
#
_symmetry.space_group_name_H-M   'P 1'
#
loop_
_entity.id
_entity.type
_entity.pdbx_description
1 polymer ?
#
loop_
_entity_poly.entity_id
_entity_poly.type
_entity_poly.pdbx_seq_one_letter_code
_entity_poly.pdbx_strand_id
1 'polypeptide(L)'
;MLIYTDDELKEKIYGMLEDFETEVVEFKEAQNNYSFKDIGKYFSALGNEANIRGKSEAWLIFGITNRREFKGSDYRKGGSLQSLKKEIADKTNERLTFLEIYELTMEK
;
A
#
# COMPACT_ATOMS: atom_id res chain seq x y z
N MET A 1 -4.49 -6.79 15.87
CA MET A 1 -3.47 -5.87 16.43
C MET A 1 -2.79 -5.23 15.24
N LEU A 2 -2.62 -3.91 15.24
CA LEU A 2 -1.88 -3.21 14.19
C LEU A 2 -0.39 -3.60 14.29
N ILE A 3 0.28 -3.76 13.16
CA ILE A 3 1.71 -4.16 13.10
C ILE A 3 2.59 -2.96 13.42
N TYR A 4 2.20 -1.78 12.95
CA TYR A 4 2.88 -0.51 13.15
C TYR A 4 1.96 0.52 13.78
N THR A 5 2.55 1.43 14.54
CA THR A 5 1.94 2.67 15.01
C THR A 5 1.95 3.73 13.90
N ASP A 6 1.13 4.77 14.06
CA ASP A 6 1.08 5.90 13.13
C ASP A 6 2.45 6.58 12.97
N ASP A 7 3.22 6.72 14.05
CA ASP A 7 4.52 7.40 13.99
C ASP A 7 5.57 6.54 13.28
N GLU A 8 5.60 5.23 13.52
CA GLU A 8 6.45 4.30 12.77
C GLU A 8 6.10 4.30 11.27
N LEU A 9 4.82 4.37 10.92
CA LEU A 9 4.39 4.46 9.52
C LEU A 9 4.84 5.76 8.88
N LYS A 10 4.73 6.90 9.58
CA LYS A 10 5.21 8.20 9.06
C LYS A 10 6.71 8.14 8.79
N GLU A 11 7.51 7.66 9.75
CA GLU A 11 8.97 7.52 9.59
C GLU A 11 9.31 6.63 8.39
N LYS A 12 8.64 5.48 8.25
CA LYS A 12 8.80 4.58 7.10
C LYS A 12 8.47 5.26 5.78
N ILE A 13 7.35 5.97 5.69
CA ILE A 13 6.94 6.65 4.47
C ILE A 13 7.96 7.74 4.11
N TYR A 14 8.42 8.56 5.06
CA TYR A 14 9.47 9.55 4.78
C TYR A 14 10.76 8.88 4.29
N GLY A 15 11.18 7.78 4.91
CA GLY A 15 12.33 7.00 4.42
C GLY A 15 12.14 6.49 2.98
N MET A 16 10.97 5.96 2.64
CA MET A 16 10.65 5.51 1.26
C MET A 16 10.56 6.67 0.25
N LEU A 17 10.28 7.88 0.71
CA LEU A 17 10.28 9.09 -0.13
C LEU A 17 11.70 9.62 -0.35
N GLU A 18 12.66 9.30 0.51
CA GLU A 18 14.06 9.64 0.31
C GLU A 18 14.76 8.58 -0.55
N ASP A 19 14.59 7.30 -0.19
CA ASP A 19 15.23 6.19 -0.87
C ASP A 19 14.64 5.92 -2.26
N PHE A 20 15.52 5.54 -3.19
CA PHE A 20 15.15 5.19 -4.56
C PHE A 20 14.92 3.68 -4.74
N GLU A 21 14.77 2.91 -3.65
CA GLU A 21 14.37 1.49 -3.72
C GLU A 21 12.89 1.38 -4.17
N THR A 22 12.70 1.56 -5.48
CA THR A 22 11.41 1.64 -6.19
C THR A 22 10.79 0.27 -6.45
N GLU A 23 11.48 -0.82 -6.12
CA GLU A 23 11.11 -2.15 -6.59
C GLU A 23 10.06 -2.82 -5.67
N VAL A 24 10.03 -2.46 -4.38
CA VAL A 24 9.05 -2.97 -3.40
C VAL A 24 8.12 -1.90 -2.84
N VAL A 25 8.12 -0.70 -3.43
CA VAL A 25 7.24 0.40 -3.03
C VAL A 25 6.61 1.04 -4.26
N GLU A 26 5.28 1.11 -4.29
CA GLU A 26 4.53 1.78 -5.34
C GLU A 26 3.70 2.93 -4.76
N PHE A 27 3.91 4.13 -5.29
CA PHE A 27 3.08 5.30 -4.98
C PHE A 27 1.96 5.46 -6.00
N LYS A 28 0.75 5.76 -5.51
CA LYS A 28 -0.40 6.14 -6.34
C LYS A 28 -1.11 7.33 -5.75
N GLU A 29 -1.56 8.23 -6.62
CA GLU A 29 -2.39 9.35 -6.18
C GLU A 29 -3.76 8.86 -5.70
N ALA A 30 -4.42 8.00 -6.50
CA ALA A 30 -5.66 7.30 -6.18
C ALA A 30 -6.66 8.15 -5.35
N GLN A 31 -7.04 9.33 -5.85
CA GLN A 31 -7.80 10.32 -5.06
C GLN A 31 -9.15 9.78 -4.56
N ASN A 32 -10.00 9.24 -5.44
CA ASN A 32 -11.36 8.83 -5.07
C ASN A 32 -11.65 7.35 -5.33
N ASN A 33 -11.21 6.85 -6.49
CA ASN A 33 -11.46 5.48 -6.92
C ASN A 33 -10.19 4.86 -7.48
N TYR A 34 -9.97 3.60 -7.13
CA TYR A 34 -8.90 2.79 -7.70
C TYR A 34 -9.44 1.38 -7.94
N SER A 35 -9.22 0.84 -9.13
CA SER A 35 -9.88 -0.41 -9.52
C SER A 35 -9.29 -1.57 -8.72
N PHE A 36 -10.16 -2.47 -8.24
CA PHE A 36 -9.72 -3.69 -7.56
C PHE A 36 -8.72 -4.48 -8.42
N LYS A 37 -8.95 -4.52 -9.74
CA LYS A 37 -8.08 -5.21 -10.69
C LYS A 37 -6.66 -4.64 -10.66
N ASP A 38 -6.51 -3.32 -10.55
CA ASP A 38 -5.20 -2.68 -10.50
C ASP A 38 -4.55 -2.89 -9.14
N ILE A 39 -5.30 -2.83 -8.03
CA ILE A 39 -4.79 -3.22 -6.71
C ILE A 39 -4.22 -4.64 -6.73
N GLY A 40 -4.96 -5.59 -7.30
CA GLY A 40 -4.53 -6.98 -7.41
C GLY A 40 -3.24 -7.14 -8.23
N LYS A 41 -3.05 -6.34 -9.29
CA LYS A 41 -1.79 -6.35 -10.06
C LYS A 41 -0.61 -5.87 -9.21
N TYR A 42 -0.78 -4.75 -8.52
CA TYR A 42 0.28 -4.21 -7.66
C TYR A 42 0.59 -5.15 -6.50
N PHE A 43 -0.44 -5.70 -5.85
CA PHE A 43 -0.28 -6.70 -4.79
C PHE A 43 0.59 -7.88 -5.24
N SER A 44 0.25 -8.51 -6.37
CA SER A 44 1.00 -9.66 -6.89
C SER A 44 2.43 -9.29 -7.30
N ALA A 45 2.61 -8.14 -7.97
CA ALA A 45 3.93 -7.69 -8.42
C ALA A 45 4.85 -7.38 -7.23
N LEU A 46 4.37 -6.60 -6.27
CA LEU A 46 5.10 -6.20 -5.06
C LEU A 46 5.44 -7.40 -4.18
N GLY A 47 4.49 -8.33 -3.98
CA GLY A 47 4.73 -9.55 -3.21
C GLY A 47 5.79 -10.45 -3.85
N ASN A 48 5.75 -10.61 -5.18
CA ASN A 48 6.79 -11.37 -5.89
C ASN A 48 8.16 -10.70 -5.77
N GLU A 49 8.24 -9.38 -5.90
CA GLU A 49 9.51 -8.65 -5.83
C GLU A 49 10.11 -8.69 -4.42
N ALA A 50 9.28 -8.56 -3.37
CA ALA A 50 9.72 -8.73 -1.99
C ALA A 50 10.30 -10.12 -1.75
N ASN A 51 9.63 -11.17 -2.25
CA ASN A 51 10.11 -12.55 -2.14
C ASN A 51 11.46 -12.74 -2.84
N ILE A 52 11.61 -12.23 -4.07
CA ILE A 52 12.86 -12.32 -4.84
C ILE A 52 14.02 -11.63 -4.11
N ARG A 53 13.75 -10.53 -3.42
CA ARG A 53 14.76 -9.72 -2.70
C ARG A 53 14.97 -10.12 -1.25
N GLY A 54 14.21 -11.10 -0.75
CA GLY A 54 14.23 -11.45 0.67
C GLY A 54 13.77 -10.33 1.60
N LYS A 55 12.91 -9.41 1.12
CA LYS A 55 12.29 -8.36 1.95
C LYS A 55 11.05 -8.95 2.62
N SER A 56 10.83 -8.58 3.89
CA SER A 56 9.66 -9.05 4.65
C SER A 56 8.35 -8.39 4.24
N GLU A 57 8.42 -7.29 3.48
CA GLU A 57 7.28 -6.45 3.15
C GLU A 57 7.50 -5.68 1.84
N ALA A 58 6.37 -5.31 1.23
CA ALA A 58 6.29 -4.35 0.13
C ALA A 58 5.05 -3.48 0.31
N TRP A 59 5.07 -2.29 -0.27
CA TRP A 59 4.12 -1.22 0.06
C TRP A 59 3.43 -0.68 -1.19
N LEU A 60 2.09 -0.61 -1.14
CA LEU A 60 1.28 0.16 -2.09
C LEU A 60 0.69 1.34 -1.32
N ILE A 61 1.12 2.56 -1.65
CA ILE A 61 0.80 3.76 -0.88
C ILE A 61 -0.07 4.69 -1.72
N PHE A 62 -1.27 4.99 -1.24
CA PHE A 62 -2.19 5.91 -1.87
C PHE A 62 -2.04 7.34 -1.34
N GLY A 63 -2.38 8.33 -2.15
CA GLY A 63 -2.30 9.76 -1.82
C GLY A 63 -0.93 10.41 -2.05
N ILE A 64 0.00 9.72 -2.71
CA ILE A 64 1.32 10.24 -3.07
C ILE A 64 1.54 10.07 -4.58
N THR A 65 1.96 11.14 -5.26
CA THR A 65 2.27 11.05 -6.70
C THR A 65 3.59 10.33 -6.95
N ASN A 66 3.82 9.91 -8.20
CA ASN A 66 5.14 9.40 -8.63
C ASN A 66 6.26 10.44 -8.47
N ARG A 67 5.92 11.73 -8.31
CA ARG A 67 6.87 12.81 -8.00
C ARG A 67 7.04 13.04 -6.50
N ARG A 68 6.56 12.12 -5.67
CA ARG A 68 6.68 12.16 -4.20
C ARG A 68 5.95 13.35 -3.56
N GLU A 69 4.91 13.84 -4.24
CA GLU A 69 4.06 14.91 -3.73
C GLU A 69 2.84 14.33 -3.01
N PHE A 70 2.59 14.77 -1.77
CA PHE A 70 1.37 14.46 -1.06
C PHE A 70 0.16 15.16 -1.70
N LYS A 71 -0.81 14.35 -2.16
CA LYS A 71 -2.13 14.80 -2.66
C LYS A 71 -3.28 14.35 -1.76
N GLY A 72 -3.04 13.36 -0.92
CA GLY A 72 -4.08 12.71 -0.13
C GLY A 72 -4.94 11.76 -0.97
N SER A 73 -5.70 10.92 -0.28
CA SER A 73 -6.62 9.97 -0.90
C SER A 73 -7.85 9.83 -0.02
N ASP A 74 -9.03 9.87 -0.62
CA ASP A 74 -10.30 9.50 -0.01
C ASP A 74 -10.72 8.08 -0.42
N TYR A 75 -9.77 7.25 -0.92
CA TYR A 75 -10.06 5.89 -1.36
C TYR A 75 -10.73 5.07 -0.25
N ARG A 76 -11.98 4.67 -0.50
CA ARG A 76 -12.82 3.92 0.45
C ARG A 76 -12.90 4.56 1.84
N LYS A 77 -12.80 5.89 1.96
CA LYS A 77 -12.98 6.60 3.23
C LYS A 77 -14.34 6.26 3.85
N GLY A 78 -14.33 5.72 5.07
CA GLY A 78 -15.54 5.23 5.76
C GLY A 78 -16.15 3.94 5.17
N GLY A 79 -15.48 3.31 4.22
CA GLY A 79 -15.82 2.01 3.64
C GLY A 79 -15.08 0.85 4.32
N SER A 80 -15.43 -0.38 3.96
CA SER A 80 -14.77 -1.56 4.53
C SER A 80 -13.46 -1.86 3.81
N LEU A 81 -12.32 -1.68 4.50
CA LEU A 81 -11.01 -2.18 4.06
C LEU A 81 -10.89 -3.70 4.28
N GLN A 82 -11.66 -4.26 5.21
CA GLN A 82 -11.71 -5.71 5.43
C GLN A 82 -12.30 -6.44 4.22
N SER A 83 -13.29 -5.85 3.53
CA SER A 83 -13.77 -6.43 2.28
C SER A 83 -12.70 -6.45 1.21
N LEU A 84 -11.82 -5.44 1.13
CA LEU A 84 -10.69 -5.44 0.21
C LEU A 84 -9.70 -6.58 0.51
N LYS A 85 -9.33 -6.77 1.78
CA LYS A 85 -8.48 -7.91 2.19
C LYS A 85 -9.09 -9.25 1.78
N LYS A 86 -10.40 -9.42 2.02
CA LYS A 86 -11.13 -10.63 1.63
C LYS A 86 -11.14 -10.82 0.12
N GLU A 87 -11.49 -9.78 -0.64
CA GLU A 87 -11.54 -9.84 -2.10
C GLU A 87 -10.18 -10.20 -2.72
N ILE A 88 -9.08 -9.71 -2.14
CA ILE A 88 -7.71 -10.09 -2.55
C ILE A 88 -7.48 -11.58 -2.25
N ALA A 89 -7.73 -12.04 -1.02
CA ALA A 89 -7.56 -13.45 -0.65
C ALA A 89 -8.39 -14.41 -1.52
N ASP A 90 -9.60 -13.99 -1.92
CA ASP A 90 -10.50 -14.81 -2.73
C ASP A 90 -10.06 -14.90 -4.21
N LYS A 91 -9.26 -13.93 -4.69
CA LYS A 91 -8.91 -13.79 -6.12
C LYS A 91 -7.42 -13.96 -6.43
N THR A 92 -6.56 -14.00 -5.43
CA THR A 92 -5.14 -14.33 -5.59
C THR A 92 -4.93 -15.83 -5.40
N ASN A 93 -3.88 -16.35 -6.04
CA ASN A 93 -3.44 -17.73 -5.80
C ASN A 93 -3.01 -17.85 -4.33
N GLU A 94 -3.18 -19.04 -3.74
CA GLU A 94 -2.72 -19.37 -2.37
C GLU A 94 -3.42 -18.60 -1.23
N ARG A 95 -4.50 -17.87 -1.52
CA ARG A 95 -5.25 -17.05 -0.55
C ARG A 95 -4.41 -15.99 0.16
N LEU A 96 -3.41 -15.47 -0.53
CA LEU A 96 -2.58 -14.37 -0.02
C LEU A 96 -3.38 -13.08 0.09
N THR A 97 -3.12 -12.29 1.12
CA THR A 97 -3.77 -10.99 1.33
C THR A 97 -2.80 -9.99 1.94
N PHE A 98 -3.20 -8.73 2.03
CA PHE A 98 -2.43 -7.69 2.71
C PHE A 98 -2.20 -8.06 4.17
N LEU A 99 -0.96 -7.93 4.63
CA LEU A 99 -0.61 -8.00 6.04
C LEU A 99 -1.50 -7.04 6.84
N GLU A 100 -1.46 -5.76 6.46
CA GLU A 100 -2.36 -4.74 7.00
C GLU A 100 -2.67 -3.65 5.97
N ILE A 101 -3.79 -2.95 6.16
CA ILE A 101 -4.15 -1.74 5.43
C ILE A 101 -4.33 -0.62 6.46
N TYR A 102 -3.56 0.45 6.30
CA TYR A 102 -3.57 1.58 7.21
C TYR A 102 -4.22 2.80 6.55
N GLU A 103 -5.03 3.52 7.32
CA GLU A 103 -5.43 4.89 7.02
C GLU A 103 -4.57 5.81 7.90
N LEU A 104 -3.84 6.74 7.30
CA LEU A 104 -2.89 7.60 8.00
C LEU A 104 -3.15 9.07 7.62
N THR A 105 -3.12 9.94 8.62
CA THR A 105 -3.03 11.39 8.39
C THR A 105 -1.58 11.81 8.46
N MET A 106 -1.11 12.48 7.41
CA MET A 106 0.24 13.03 7.34
C MET A 106 0.18 14.55 7.28
N GLU A 107 0.99 15.20 8.10
CA GLU A 107 1.23 16.64 7.98
C GLU A 107 2.22 16.89 6.84
N LYS A 108 2.04 18.03 6.17
CA LYS A 108 2.82 18.42 5.00
C LYS A 108 4.19 18.96 5.38
#